data_AF-A0A071MQ45-F1
#
_entry.id   AF-A0A071MQ45-F1
#
_cell.length_a   1.000
_cell.length_b   1.000
_cell.length_c   1.000
_cell.angle_alpha   90.00
_cell.angle_beta   90.00
_cell.angle_gamma   90.00
#
_symmetry.space_group_name_H-M   'P 1'
#
loop_
_entity.id
_entity.type
_entity.pdbx_description
1 polymer ?
#
loop_
_entity_poly.entity_id
_entity_poly.type
_entity_poly.pdbx_seq_one_letter_code
_entity_poly.pdbx_strand_id
1 'polypeptide(L)'
;MPISKLKAMPAFHTDAPPQIRHAVALFAIVWLIEVGCAVWLQRLGFDQLGEVPAEKATLMRKGIALIAVVQAFWLLLNASLIIGLCQRQKLARTLELILTIVTTLAFIVMAPPFRMTLFEVSFFANAIATVLIYSGPCSRWFQGTTS
;
A
#
# COMPACT_ATOMS: atom_id res chain seq x y z
N MET A 1 -23.52 3.44 24.24
CA MET A 1 -23.68 3.44 22.76
C MET A 1 -23.46 2.02 22.26
N PRO A 2 -24.42 1.39 21.59
CA PRO A 2 -24.32 -0.04 21.27
C PRO A 2 -23.29 -0.26 20.14
N ILE A 3 -22.52 -1.32 20.32
CA ILE A 3 -21.47 -1.85 19.43
C ILE A 3 -22.14 -2.56 18.23
N SER A 4 -23.05 -1.89 17.53
CA SER A 4 -23.77 -2.44 16.36
C SER A 4 -23.29 -1.87 15.01
N LYS A 5 -22.24 -1.04 15.04
CA LYS A 5 -21.60 -0.46 13.85
C LYS A 5 -20.24 -1.05 13.49
N LEU A 6 -19.98 -2.32 13.82
CA LEU A 6 -19.27 -3.18 12.86
C LEU A 6 -20.21 -3.44 11.67
N LYS A 7 -20.62 -2.34 11.04
CA LYS A 7 -21.46 -2.29 9.86
C LYS A 7 -20.62 -2.96 8.79
N ALA A 8 -21.09 -4.09 8.30
CA ALA A 8 -20.39 -4.92 7.33
C ALA A 8 -19.71 -4.05 6.26
N MET A 9 -18.43 -4.38 5.99
CA MET A 9 -17.55 -3.57 5.15
C MET A 9 -18.24 -3.31 3.80
N PRO A 10 -18.58 -2.04 3.48
CA PRO A 10 -19.34 -1.71 2.29
C PRO A 10 -18.79 -2.30 0.99
N ALA A 11 -17.46 -2.39 0.85
CA ALA A 11 -16.81 -2.97 -0.32
C ALA A 11 -17.14 -4.45 -0.59
N PHE A 12 -17.52 -5.22 0.42
CA PHE A 12 -17.85 -6.65 0.30
C PHE A 12 -19.35 -6.93 0.29
N HIS A 13 -20.19 -5.90 0.36
CA HIS A 13 -21.61 -6.03 0.11
C HIS A 13 -21.91 -6.27 -1.36
N THR A 14 -23.05 -6.91 -1.63
CA THR A 14 -23.60 -7.16 -2.98
C THR A 14 -23.68 -5.91 -3.84
N ASP A 15 -23.91 -4.76 -3.21
CA ASP A 15 -24.14 -3.47 -3.88
C ASP A 15 -22.82 -2.78 -4.31
N ALA A 16 -21.67 -3.29 -3.87
CA ALA A 16 -20.38 -2.78 -4.32
C ALA A 16 -20.03 -3.34 -5.71
N PRO A 17 -19.59 -2.48 -6.66
CA PRO A 17 -19.10 -2.92 -7.94
C PRO A 17 -17.97 -3.96 -7.77
N PRO A 18 -17.94 -5.03 -8.58
CA PRO A 18 -16.89 -6.04 -8.51
C PRO A 18 -15.49 -5.43 -8.59
N GLN A 19 -15.31 -4.35 -9.35
CA GLN A 19 -14.05 -3.63 -9.52
C GLN A 19 -13.47 -3.14 -8.18
N ILE A 20 -14.31 -2.75 -7.20
CA ILE A 20 -13.84 -2.38 -5.86
C ILE A 20 -13.21 -3.58 -5.15
N ARG A 21 -13.85 -4.75 -5.23
CA ARG A 21 -13.34 -5.98 -4.60
C ARG A 21 -12.01 -6.41 -5.21
N HIS A 22 -11.90 -6.35 -6.53
CA HIS A 22 -10.64 -6.65 -7.22
C HIS A 22 -9.55 -5.63 -6.86
N ALA A 23 -9.86 -4.34 -6.81
CA ALA A 23 -8.89 -3.32 -6.43
C ALA A 23 -8.42 -3.51 -4.98
N VAL A 24 -9.33 -3.72 -4.03
CA VAL A 24 -8.98 -4.00 -2.63
C VAL A 24 -8.13 -5.26 -2.51
N ALA A 25 -8.45 -6.32 -3.27
CA ALA A 25 -7.63 -7.54 -3.29
C ALA A 25 -6.22 -7.28 -3.83
N LEU A 26 -6.09 -6.51 -4.92
CA LEU A 26 -4.80 -6.12 -5.48
C LEU A 26 -3.98 -5.28 -4.49
N PHE A 27 -4.59 -4.27 -3.86
CA PHE A 27 -3.92 -3.47 -2.84
C PHE A 27 -3.47 -4.32 -1.65
N ALA A 28 -4.30 -5.28 -1.20
CA ALA A 28 -3.93 -6.19 -0.13
C ALA A 28 -2.76 -7.11 -0.52
N ILE A 29 -2.72 -7.61 -1.76
CA ILE A 29 -1.61 -8.42 -2.26
C ILE A 29 -0.32 -7.58 -2.32
N VAL A 30 -0.39 -6.36 -2.86
CA VAL A 30 0.75 -5.43 -2.90
C VAL A 30 1.27 -5.16 -1.49
N TRP A 31 0.37 -4.86 -0.55
CA TRP A 31 0.72 -4.63 0.85
C TRP A 31 1.39 -5.86 1.48
N LEU A 32 0.91 -7.08 1.22
CA LEU A 32 1.55 -8.31 1.72
C LEU A 32 2.96 -8.50 1.15
N ILE A 33 3.17 -8.17 -0.12
CA ILE A 33 4.50 -8.21 -0.74
C ILE A 33 5.43 -7.18 -0.06
N GLU A 34 4.94 -5.95 0.15
CA GLU A 34 5.70 -4.90 0.85
C GLU A 34 6.07 -5.31 2.28
N VAL A 35 5.15 -5.93 3.02
CA VAL A 35 5.41 -6.48 4.37
C VAL A 35 6.48 -7.56 4.30
N GLY A 36 6.36 -8.50 3.36
CA GLY A 36 7.36 -9.56 3.17
C GLY A 36 8.76 -9.01 2.88
N CYS A 37 8.85 -8.02 2.00
CA CYS A 37 10.10 -7.32 1.69
C CYS A 37 10.65 -6.56 2.91
N ALA A 38 9.80 -5.89 3.69
CA ALA A 38 10.21 -5.19 4.90
C ALA A 38 10.83 -6.14 5.94
N VAL A 39 10.17 -7.29 6.19
CA VAL A 39 10.67 -8.32 7.11
C VAL A 39 12.00 -8.90 6.62
N TRP A 40 12.12 -9.16 5.31
CA TRP A 40 13.35 -9.67 4.70
C TRP A 40 14.51 -8.67 4.84
N LEU A 41 14.28 -7.39 4.55
CA LEU A 41 15.28 -6.33 4.69
C LEU A 41 15.72 -6.13 6.13
N GLN A 42 14.78 -6.20 7.08
CA GLN A 42 15.12 -6.13 8.51
C GLN A 42 16.04 -7.29 8.92
N ARG A 43 15.74 -8.53 8.50
CA ARG A 43 16.61 -9.68 8.80
C ARG A 43 18.03 -9.50 8.25
N LEU A 44 18.16 -9.12 6.97
CA LEU A 44 19.47 -8.86 6.37
C LEU A 44 20.26 -7.76 7.10
N GLY A 45 19.59 -6.69 7.52
CA GLY A 45 20.22 -5.62 8.29
C GLY A 45 20.75 -6.06 9.66
N PHE A 46 20.08 -7.01 10.31
CA PHE A 46 20.53 -7.58 11.58
C PHE A 46 21.65 -8.61 11.42
N ASP A 47 21.65 -9.41 10.36
CA ASP A 47 22.72 -10.38 10.12
C ASP A 47 24.06 -9.69 9.82
N GLN A 48 24.03 -8.56 9.11
CA GLN A 48 25.25 -7.78 8.78
C GLN A 48 25.79 -6.94 9.95
N LEU A 49 25.01 -6.74 11.01
CA LEU A 49 25.43 -5.93 12.18
C LEU A 49 26.61 -6.55 12.96
N GLY A 50 26.84 -7.86 12.83
CA GLY A 50 27.99 -8.56 13.41
C GLY A 50 29.30 -8.36 12.66
N GLU A 51 29.25 -7.90 11.40
CA GLU A 51 30.41 -7.78 10.51
C GLU A 51 30.98 -6.36 10.45
N VAL A 52 30.31 -5.38 11.07
CA VAL A 52 30.67 -3.96 10.98
C VAL A 52 31.57 -3.52 12.16
N PRO A 53 32.68 -2.80 11.90
CA PRO A 53 33.53 -2.26 12.95
C PRO A 53 32.75 -1.46 14.00
N ALA A 54 33.09 -1.63 15.28
CA ALA A 54 32.34 -1.08 16.43
C ALA A 54 32.06 0.44 16.34
N GLU A 55 32.96 1.20 15.73
CA GLU A 55 32.81 2.65 15.54
C GLU A 55 31.68 3.02 14.55
N LYS A 56 31.42 2.18 13.55
CA LYS A 56 30.36 2.39 12.54
C LYS A 56 29.05 1.69 12.92
N ALA A 57 29.09 0.75 13.85
CA ALA A 57 27.93 -0.01 14.30
C ALA A 57 26.82 0.89 14.88
N THR A 58 27.17 1.96 15.58
CA THR A 58 26.18 2.89 16.16
C THR A 58 25.45 3.71 15.08
N LEU A 59 26.17 4.18 14.07
CA LEU A 59 25.60 4.89 12.92
C LEU A 59 24.72 3.96 12.09
N MET A 60 25.17 2.72 11.85
CA MET A 60 24.40 1.70 11.14
C MET A 60 23.12 1.33 11.87
N ARG A 61 23.15 1.14 13.20
CA ARG A 61 21.94 0.89 14.00
C ARG A 61 20.93 2.03 13.90
N LYS A 62 21.40 3.29 13.97
CA LYS A 62 20.52 4.46 13.79
C LYS A 62 19.92 4.52 12.38
N GLY A 63 20.70 4.22 11.36
CA GLY A 63 20.23 4.15 9.97
C GLY A 63 19.18 3.06 9.77
N ILE A 64 19.43 1.84 10.26
CA ILE A 64 18.47 0.71 10.21
C ILE A 64 17.19 1.06 10.96
N ALA A 65 17.31 1.64 12.16
CA ALA A 65 16.15 2.06 12.95
C ALA A 65 15.31 3.11 12.22
N LEU A 66 15.96 4.11 11.59
CA LEU A 66 15.26 5.13 10.81
C LEU A 66 14.53 4.52 9.61
N ILE A 67 15.19 3.64 8.85
CA ILE A 67 14.59 2.92 7.73
C ILE A 67 13.39 2.09 8.20
N ALA A 68 13.52 1.39 9.34
CA ALA A 68 12.44 0.60 9.90
C ALA A 68 11.22 1.47 10.31
N VAL A 69 11.45 2.66 10.88
CA VAL A 69 10.37 3.60 11.24
C VAL A 69 9.67 4.12 10.00
N VAL A 70 10.42 4.53 8.97
CA VAL A 70 9.84 5.00 7.69
C VAL A 70 9.04 3.88 7.03
N GLN A 71 9.57 2.66 7.01
CA GLN A 71 8.90 1.49 6.44
C GLN A 71 7.62 1.14 7.22
N ALA A 72 7.66 1.18 8.56
CA ALA A 72 6.49 0.91 9.39
C ALA A 72 5.40 1.95 9.17
N PHE A 73 5.76 3.23 9.08
CA PHE A 73 4.83 4.30 8.75
C PHE A 73 4.20 4.11 7.37
N TRP A 74 5.01 3.76 6.36
CA TRP A 74 4.54 3.46 5.00
C TRP A 74 3.51 2.33 4.98
N LEU A 75 3.83 1.20 5.63
CA LEU A 75 2.94 0.04 5.71
C LEU A 75 1.63 0.35 6.43
N LEU A 76 1.70 1.16 7.51
CA LEU A 76 0.51 1.61 8.23
C LEU A 76 -0.36 2.54 7.39
N LEU A 77 0.25 3.45 6.64
CA LEU A 77 -0.46 4.34 5.72
C LEU A 77 -1.22 3.52 4.67
N ASN A 78 -0.55 2.59 3.98
CA ASN A 78 -1.19 1.73 2.97
C ASN A 78 -2.34 0.88 3.56
N ALA A 79 -2.14 0.29 4.74
CA ALA A 79 -3.19 -0.45 5.43
C ALA A 79 -4.41 0.45 5.77
N SER A 80 -4.16 1.68 6.24
CA SER A 80 -5.23 2.63 6.56
C SER A 80 -6.03 3.06 5.33
N LEU A 81 -5.36 3.21 4.18
CA LEU A 81 -6.01 3.54 2.91
C LEU A 81 -6.88 2.39 2.41
N ILE A 82 -6.41 1.14 2.49
CA ILE A 82 -7.21 -0.05 2.15
C ILE A 82 -8.48 -0.09 3.03
N ILE A 83 -8.35 0.14 4.34
CA ILE A 83 -9.51 0.18 5.25
C ILE A 83 -10.46 1.33 4.87
N GLY A 84 -9.92 2.52 4.58
CA GLY A 84 -10.70 3.66 4.15
C GLY A 84 -11.47 3.40 2.84
N LEU A 85 -10.85 2.74 1.87
CA LEU A 85 -11.48 2.30 0.62
C LEU A 85 -12.61 1.30 0.90
N CYS A 86 -12.37 0.31 1.77
CA CYS A 86 -13.39 -0.64 2.21
C CYS A 86 -14.61 0.04 2.84
N GLN A 87 -14.39 1.17 3.51
CA GLN A 87 -15.41 1.99 4.15
C GLN A 87 -16.01 3.08 3.23
N ARG A 88 -15.70 3.08 1.92
CA ARG A 88 -16.21 4.06 0.94
C ARG A 88 -15.76 5.50 1.25
N GLN A 89 -14.60 5.69 1.89
CA GLN A 89 -14.08 7.02 2.21
C GLN A 89 -13.48 7.68 0.96
N LYS A 90 -14.02 8.85 0.57
CA LYS A 90 -13.52 9.62 -0.58
C LYS A 90 -12.09 10.10 -0.39
N LEU A 91 -11.71 10.43 0.84
CA LEU A 91 -10.36 10.89 1.18
C LEU A 91 -9.32 9.79 0.93
N ALA A 92 -9.58 8.56 1.34
CA ALA A 92 -8.68 7.43 1.08
C ALA A 92 -8.47 7.21 -0.43
N ARG A 93 -9.54 7.31 -1.22
CA ARG A 93 -9.46 7.22 -2.68
C ARG A 93 -8.58 8.31 -3.30
N THR A 94 -8.73 9.56 -2.88
CA THR A 94 -7.90 10.67 -3.38
C THR A 94 -6.44 10.52 -2.97
N LEU A 95 -6.19 10.13 -1.72
CA LEU A 95 -4.82 9.89 -1.24
C LEU A 95 -4.15 8.76 -2.00
N GLU A 96 -4.87 7.68 -2.30
CA GLU A 96 -4.36 6.56 -3.10
C GLU A 96 -3.94 6.99 -4.51
N LEU A 97 -4.74 7.86 -5.14
CA LEU A 97 -4.39 8.44 -6.44
C LEU A 97 -3.12 9.29 -6.36
N ILE A 98 -3.02 10.16 -5.35
CA ILE A 98 -1.84 11.02 -5.17
C ILE A 98 -0.60 10.16 -4.94
N LEU A 99 -0.69 9.15 -4.06
CA LEU A 99 0.40 8.22 -3.78
C LEU A 99 0.82 7.48 -5.04
N THR A 100 -0.14 6.96 -5.82
CA THR A 100 0.14 6.27 -7.08
C THR A 100 0.86 7.19 -8.07
N ILE A 101 0.45 8.46 -8.19
CA ILE A 101 1.11 9.43 -9.07
C ILE A 101 2.55 9.69 -8.61
N VAL A 102 2.75 9.95 -7.32
CA VAL A 102 4.07 10.25 -6.74
C VAL A 102 5.01 9.06 -6.89
N THR A 103 4.54 7.84 -6.60
CA THR A 103 5.34 6.62 -6.75
C THR A 103 5.64 6.33 -8.22
N THR A 104 4.71 6.62 -9.13
CA THR A 104 4.94 6.50 -10.58
C THR A 104 6.03 7.45 -11.06
N LEU A 105 5.97 8.72 -10.64
CA LEU A 105 7.00 9.70 -10.99
C LEU A 105 8.37 9.29 -10.44
N ALA A 106 8.43 8.84 -9.19
CA ALA A 106 9.66 8.33 -8.58
C ALA A 106 10.20 7.12 -9.35
N PHE A 107 9.32 6.19 -9.75
CA PHE A 107 9.68 5.01 -10.52
C PHE A 107 10.26 5.36 -11.90
N ILE A 108 9.67 6.34 -12.61
CA ILE A 108 10.18 6.84 -13.89
C ILE A 108 11.56 7.47 -13.73
N VAL A 109 11.76 8.30 -12.70
CA VAL A 109 13.04 8.98 -12.44
C VAL A 109 14.16 7.99 -12.13
N MET A 110 13.86 6.88 -11.46
CA MET A 110 14.86 5.84 -11.17
C MET A 110 15.28 5.04 -12.42
N ALA A 111 14.60 5.23 -13.57
CA ALA A 111 14.88 4.59 -14.86
C ALA A 111 15.28 3.10 -14.74
N PRO A 112 14.56 2.27 -13.96
CA PRO A 112 14.97 0.90 -13.75
C PRO A 112 14.90 0.13 -15.08
N PRO A 113 15.87 -0.74 -15.38
CA PRO A 113 15.69 -1.70 -16.47
C PRO A 113 14.49 -2.57 -16.08
N PHE A 114 13.38 -2.48 -16.82
CA PHE A 114 12.21 -3.35 -16.61
C PHE A 114 12.66 -4.80 -16.71
N ARG A 115 12.74 -5.50 -15.58
CA ARG A 115 13.23 -6.86 -15.47
C ARG A 115 12.16 -7.82 -14.95
N MET A 116 10.89 -7.41 -14.92
CA MET A 116 9.76 -8.18 -14.38
C MET A 116 10.02 -8.59 -12.92
N THR A 117 10.62 -7.68 -12.15
CA THR A 117 10.89 -7.91 -10.73
C THR A 117 9.60 -7.83 -9.90
N LEU A 118 9.59 -8.43 -8.71
CA LEU A 118 8.43 -8.35 -7.80
C LEU A 118 8.03 -6.90 -7.48
N PHE A 119 8.98 -5.97 -7.45
CA PHE A 119 8.72 -4.55 -7.25
C PHE A 119 7.95 -3.93 -8.42
N GLU A 120 8.35 -4.23 -9.66
CA GLU A 120 7.66 -3.76 -10.86
C GLU A 120 6.24 -4.31 -10.93
N VAL A 121 6.06 -5.61 -10.67
CA VAL A 121 4.74 -6.25 -10.67
C VAL A 121 3.84 -5.65 -9.59
N SER A 122 4.37 -5.42 -8.39
CA SER A 122 3.62 -4.79 -7.28
C SER A 122 3.23 -3.35 -7.63
N PHE A 123 4.13 -2.60 -8.25
CA PHE A 123 3.86 -1.26 -8.72
C PHE A 123 2.74 -1.22 -9.77
N PHE A 124 2.81 -2.08 -10.79
CA PHE A 124 1.74 -2.18 -11.79
C PHE A 124 0.42 -2.63 -11.19
N ALA A 125 0.43 -3.59 -10.25
CA ALA A 125 -0.77 -4.00 -9.54
C ALA A 125 -1.40 -2.84 -8.76
N ASN A 126 -0.59 -2.01 -8.10
CA ASN A 126 -1.06 -0.81 -7.41
C ASN A 126 -1.68 0.19 -8.39
N ALA A 127 -1.01 0.48 -9.50
CA ALA A 127 -1.50 1.40 -10.51
C ALA A 127 -2.83 0.92 -11.13
N ILE A 128 -2.94 -0.37 -11.46
CA ILE A 128 -4.17 -0.97 -11.99
C ILE A 128 -5.29 -0.90 -10.95
N ALA A 129 -5.02 -1.21 -9.68
CA ALA A 129 -5.99 -1.11 -8.60
C ALA A 129 -6.51 0.33 -8.44
N THR A 130 -5.61 1.32 -8.50
CA THR A 130 -5.96 2.74 -8.48
C THR A 130 -6.84 3.13 -9.67
N VAL A 131 -6.54 2.66 -10.88
CA VAL A 131 -7.41 2.92 -12.04
C VAL A 131 -8.79 2.27 -11.86
N LEU A 132 -8.86 1.05 -11.32
CA LEU A 132 -10.11 0.33 -11.07
C LEU A 132 -11.04 1.08 -10.11
N ILE A 133 -10.51 1.65 -9.01
CA ILE A 133 -11.33 2.45 -8.06
C ILE A 133 -11.80 3.79 -8.66
N TYR A 134 -11.21 4.22 -9.78
CA TYR A 134 -11.64 5.40 -10.55
C TYR A 134 -12.56 5.09 -11.74
N SER A 135 -12.84 3.82 -12.02
CA SER A 135 -13.81 3.45 -13.04
C SER A 135 -15.20 4.08 -12.80
N GLY A 136 -15.99 4.24 -13.86
CA GLY A 136 -17.34 4.83 -13.79
C GLY A 136 -18.26 4.18 -12.74
N PRO A 137 -18.36 2.84 -12.67
CA PRO A 137 -19.13 2.14 -11.63
C PRO A 137 -18.65 2.45 -10.21
N CYS A 138 -17.34 2.41 -9.96
CA CYS A 138 -16.73 2.73 -8.67
C CYS A 138 -16.96 4.19 -8.28
N SER A 139 -16.89 5.10 -9.25
CA SER A 139 -17.11 6.53 -9.01
C SER A 139 -18.52 6.84 -8.52
N ARG A 140 -19.55 6.26 -9.16
CA ARG A 140 -20.95 6.34 -8.70
C ARG A 140 -21.12 5.71 -7.33
N TRP A 141 -20.49 4.55 -7.13
CA TRP A 141 -20.44 3.93 -5.80
C TRP A 141 -19.85 4.91 -4.78
N PHE A 142 -18.64 5.44 -4.88
CA PHE A 142 -18.14 6.42 -3.88
C PHE A 142 -19.00 7.68 -3.69
N GLN A 143 -19.83 8.07 -4.66
CA GLN A 143 -20.69 9.25 -4.58
C GLN A 143 -22.00 9.05 -3.82
N GLY A 144 -22.41 7.81 -3.51
CA GLY A 144 -23.72 7.57 -2.91
C GLY A 144 -24.84 7.44 -3.93
N THR A 145 -24.57 7.68 -5.21
CA THR A 145 -25.54 7.58 -6.30
C THR A 145 -25.65 6.13 -6.71
N THR A 146 -26.72 5.47 -6.25
CA THR A 146 -27.12 4.16 -6.77
C THR A 146 -27.35 4.29 -8.27
N SER A 147 -26.81 3.34 -9.03
CA SER A 147 -27.13 3.12 -10.44
C SER A 147 -28.61 2.85 -10.64
#